data_AF-A0A661N1T7-F1
#
_entry.id   AF-A0A661N1T7-F1
#
_cell.length_a   1.000
_cell.length_b   1.000
_cell.length_c   1.000
_cell.angle_alpha   90.00
_cell.angle_beta   90.00
_cell.angle_gamma   90.00
#
_symmetry.space_group_name_H-M   'P 1'
#
loop_
_entity.id
_entity.type
_entity.pdbx_description
1 polymer ?
#
loop_
_entity_poly.entity_id
_entity_poly.type
_entity_poly.pdbx_seq_one_letter_code
_entity_poly.pdbx_strand_id
1 'polypeptide(L)'
;MALAWGLFYLHGIFVEERDDALAAISARRLALEQYAQKELEQRLKERLDGATRNIDAAERDPLIPAQELWLVDRGVQVLPRTARAQPGHDTPAADLYRELRGPQSAWLAQQAESVDPGSPWAERLAHHEALKAALVGDDREGIENAVRSLLALRASYVISAKREIPLSLAALAELSERSTPARSLMAGLLRDGLQGSGSRIEGLQRTVLLSRARFTEGDMQFFKERIVELARPAGVLHADFASRVD
;
A
#
# COMPACT_ATOMS: atom_id res chain seq x y z
N MET A 1 60.63 30.75 -62.68
CA MET A 1 60.89 30.56 -61.23
C MET A 1 59.78 31.12 -60.34
N ALA A 2 59.23 32.31 -60.60
CA ALA A 2 58.17 32.90 -59.76
C ALA A 2 56.84 32.10 -59.70
N LEU A 3 56.42 31.48 -60.83
CA LEU A 3 55.18 30.70 -60.90
C LEU A 3 55.21 29.39 -60.09
N ALA A 4 56.36 28.72 -60.01
CA ALA A 4 56.51 27.49 -59.21
C ALA A 4 56.45 27.78 -57.70
N TRP A 5 56.98 28.93 -57.27
CA TRP A 5 56.91 29.40 -55.88
C TRP A 5 55.48 29.77 -55.47
N GLY A 6 54.72 30.43 -56.35
CA GLY A 6 53.31 30.75 -56.09
C GLY A 6 52.43 29.50 -55.95
N LEU A 7 52.68 28.47 -56.76
CA LEU A 7 51.94 27.19 -56.70
C LEU A 7 52.25 26.39 -55.43
N PHE A 8 53.51 26.41 -54.99
CA PHE A 8 53.92 25.76 -53.73
C PHE A 8 53.31 26.45 -52.50
N TYR A 9 53.21 27.78 -52.52
CA TYR A 9 52.56 28.56 -51.46
C TYR A 9 51.06 28.28 -51.38
N LEU A 10 50.38 28.21 -52.53
CA LEU A 10 48.95 27.87 -52.60
C LEU A 10 48.68 26.43 -52.16
N HIS A 11 49.57 25.49 -52.50
CA HIS A 11 49.50 24.11 -52.02
C HIS A 11 49.66 24.04 -50.49
N GLY A 12 50.56 24.82 -49.92
CA GLY A 12 50.75 24.94 -48.47
C GLY A 12 49.49 25.41 -47.74
N ILE A 13 48.85 26.48 -48.25
CA ILE A 13 47.60 27.02 -47.67
C ILE A 13 46.49 25.97 -47.70
N PHE A 14 46.32 25.23 -48.80
CA PHE A 14 45.28 24.19 -48.88
C PHE A 14 45.53 23.01 -47.93
N VAL A 15 46.79 22.65 -47.67
CA VAL A 15 47.12 21.61 -46.69
C VAL A 15 46.81 22.09 -45.27
N GLU A 16 47.20 23.32 -44.94
CA GLU A 16 46.94 23.93 -43.63
C GLU A 16 45.44 24.06 -43.37
N GLU A 17 44.67 24.57 -44.33
CA GLU A 17 43.21 24.71 -44.21
C GLU A 17 42.49 23.36 -44.12
N ARG A 18 42.99 22.32 -44.81
CA ARG A 18 42.47 20.95 -44.68
C ARG A 18 42.75 20.39 -43.29
N ASP A 19 43.96 20.57 -42.78
CA ASP A 19 44.36 20.03 -41.49
C ASP A 19 43.61 20.74 -40.35
N ASP A 20 43.37 22.05 -40.46
CA ASP A 20 42.50 22.84 -39.58
C ASP A 20 41.04 22.37 -39.63
N ALA A 21 40.51 22.11 -40.83
CA ALA A 21 39.15 21.59 -40.99
C ALA A 21 39.00 20.20 -40.34
N LEU A 22 40.00 19.32 -40.47
CA LEU A 22 40.01 18.01 -39.81
C LEU A 22 40.12 18.13 -38.29
N ALA A 23 40.92 19.07 -37.78
CA ALA A 23 41.00 19.38 -36.35
C ALA A 23 39.67 19.91 -35.80
N ALA A 24 38.99 20.79 -36.54
CA ALA A 24 37.69 21.32 -36.15
C ALA A 24 36.59 20.23 -36.15
N ILE A 25 36.60 19.32 -37.14
CA ILE A 25 35.68 18.18 -37.19
C ILE A 25 35.92 17.24 -36.02
N SER A 26 37.18 16.91 -35.70
CA SER A 26 37.50 16.02 -34.59
C SER A 26 37.14 16.64 -33.23
N ALA A 27 37.39 17.94 -33.04
CA ALA A 27 36.98 18.67 -31.84
C ALA A 27 35.47 18.70 -31.66
N ARG A 28 34.70 18.95 -32.74
CA ARG A 28 33.23 18.90 -32.70
C ARG A 28 32.71 17.51 -32.36
N ARG A 29 33.30 16.47 -32.95
CA ARG A 29 32.95 15.08 -32.64
C ARG A 29 33.17 14.77 -31.17
N LEU A 30 34.35 15.12 -30.62
CA LEU A 30 34.66 14.90 -29.21
C LEU A 30 33.69 15.66 -28.30
N ALA A 31 33.36 16.91 -28.62
CA ALA A 31 32.40 17.69 -27.85
C ALA A 31 30.98 17.08 -27.86
N LEU A 32 30.53 16.58 -29.02
CA LEU A 32 29.24 15.87 -29.15
C LEU A 32 29.23 14.56 -28.35
N GLU A 33 30.32 13.79 -28.39
CA GLU A 33 30.46 12.55 -27.62
C GLU A 33 30.39 12.84 -26.10
N GLN A 34 31.11 13.86 -25.63
CA GLN A 34 31.06 14.28 -24.22
C GLN A 34 29.68 14.78 -23.79
N TYR A 35 29.01 15.56 -24.66
CA TYR A 35 27.66 16.04 -24.39
C TYR A 35 26.66 14.87 -24.31
N ALA A 36 26.69 13.96 -25.29
CA ALA A 36 25.82 12.78 -25.32
C ALA A 36 26.04 11.88 -24.09
N GLN A 37 27.29 11.70 -23.67
CA GLN A 37 27.62 10.95 -22.46
C GLN A 37 27.03 11.60 -21.21
N LYS A 38 27.22 12.91 -21.03
CA LYS A 38 26.67 13.64 -19.88
C LYS A 38 25.14 13.63 -19.87
N GLU A 39 24.52 13.80 -21.03
CA GLU A 39 23.06 13.75 -21.16
C GLU A 39 22.52 12.36 -20.82
N LEU A 40 23.18 11.29 -21.30
CA LEU A 40 22.81 9.92 -20.96
C LEU A 40 22.98 9.65 -19.46
N GLU A 41 24.10 10.06 -18.86
CA GLU A 41 24.34 9.94 -17.42
C GLU A 41 23.27 10.63 -16.60
N GLN A 42 22.92 11.87 -16.96
CA GLN A 42 21.87 12.65 -16.30
C GLN A 42 20.50 11.96 -16.42
N ARG A 43 20.13 11.52 -17.63
CA ARG A 43 18.85 10.81 -17.86
C ARG A 43 18.78 9.49 -17.10
N LEU A 44 19.89 8.74 -17.03
CA LEU A 44 19.96 7.50 -16.28
C LEU A 44 19.80 7.77 -14.78
N LYS A 45 20.50 8.78 -14.25
CA LYS A 45 20.39 9.21 -12.86
C LYS A 45 18.95 9.58 -12.51
N GLU A 46 18.31 10.43 -13.31
CA GLU A 46 16.91 10.85 -13.09
C GLU A 46 15.95 9.66 -13.11
N ARG A 47 16.15 8.71 -14.04
CA ARG A 47 15.35 7.48 -14.10
C ARG A 47 15.56 6.58 -12.89
N LEU A 48 16.81 6.42 -12.44
CA LEU A 48 17.12 5.62 -11.25
C LEU A 48 16.53 6.25 -10.00
N ASP A 49 16.70 7.56 -9.80
CA ASP A 49 16.13 8.28 -8.66
C ASP A 49 14.59 8.18 -8.65
N GLY A 50 13.96 8.26 -9.82
CA GLY A 50 12.53 8.03 -9.98
C GLY A 50 12.10 6.60 -9.63
N ALA A 51 12.84 5.61 -10.12
CA ALA A 51 12.59 4.20 -9.82
C ALA A 51 12.76 3.88 -8.34
N THR A 52 13.81 4.39 -7.69
CA THR A 52 14.04 4.22 -6.25
C THR A 52 12.88 4.76 -5.42
N ARG A 53 12.40 5.98 -5.71
CA ARG A 53 11.24 6.55 -5.02
C ARG A 53 9.99 5.69 -5.19
N ASN A 54 9.77 5.16 -6.39
CA ASN A 54 8.63 4.30 -6.66
C ASN A 54 8.74 2.97 -5.93
N ILE A 55 9.93 2.38 -5.85
CA ILE A 55 10.22 1.16 -5.09
C ILE A 55 9.95 1.40 -3.60
N ASP A 56 10.52 2.47 -3.02
CA ASP A 56 10.34 2.80 -1.60
C ASP A 56 8.87 3.02 -1.24
N ALA A 57 8.12 3.70 -2.12
CA ALA A 57 6.69 3.92 -1.93
C ALA A 57 5.90 2.61 -2.04
N ALA A 58 6.18 1.83 -3.09
CA ALA A 58 5.51 0.56 -3.35
C ALA A 58 5.85 -0.50 -2.31
N GLU A 59 7.01 -0.47 -1.67
CA GLU A 59 7.36 -1.34 -0.55
C GLU A 59 6.48 -1.05 0.67
N ARG A 60 6.34 0.23 1.03
CA ARG A 60 5.61 0.68 2.22
C ARG A 60 4.09 0.62 2.09
N ASP A 61 3.55 0.85 0.90
CA ASP A 61 2.10 0.87 0.66
C ASP A 61 1.67 -0.25 -0.29
N PRO A 62 0.91 -1.26 0.18
CA PRO A 62 0.42 -2.35 -0.67
C PRO A 62 -0.63 -1.91 -1.69
N LEU A 63 -1.17 -0.69 -1.58
CA LEU A 63 -2.12 -0.14 -2.55
C LEU A 63 -1.42 0.34 -3.84
N ILE A 64 -0.12 0.65 -3.76
CA ILE A 64 0.65 1.14 -4.90
C ILE A 64 1.01 -0.02 -5.86
N PRO A 65 0.83 0.14 -7.18
CA PRO A 65 1.28 -0.84 -8.18
C PRO A 65 2.75 -1.18 -8.02
N ALA A 66 3.07 -2.48 -8.13
CA ALA A 66 4.44 -2.96 -8.09
C ALA A 66 4.77 -3.95 -9.21
N GLN A 67 3.90 -4.13 -10.22
CA GLN A 67 4.10 -5.14 -11.28
C GLN A 67 5.37 -4.92 -12.10
N GLU A 68 5.77 -3.66 -12.28
CA GLU A 68 6.96 -3.26 -13.04
C GLU A 68 8.17 -2.97 -12.14
N LEU A 69 8.03 -3.19 -10.83
CA LEU A 69 9.07 -2.91 -9.85
C LEU A 69 9.68 -4.21 -9.35
N TRP A 70 11.01 -4.25 -9.30
CA TRP A 70 11.76 -5.41 -8.82
C TRP A 70 12.56 -5.04 -7.58
N LEU A 71 12.27 -5.70 -6.46
CA LEU A 71 13.01 -5.54 -5.21
C LEU A 71 13.22 -6.91 -4.57
N VAL A 72 14.48 -7.24 -4.31
CA VAL A 72 14.90 -8.43 -3.58
C VAL A 72 15.69 -7.96 -2.36
N ASP A 73 15.20 -8.27 -1.16
CA ASP A 73 15.89 -7.99 0.10
C ASP A 73 16.32 -9.31 0.74
N ARG A 74 17.61 -9.42 1.08
CA ARG A 74 18.22 -10.62 1.70
C ARG A 74 17.86 -11.94 1.01
N GLY A 75 17.76 -11.94 -0.33
CA GLY A 75 17.40 -13.12 -1.13
C GLY A 75 15.92 -13.46 -1.14
N VAL A 76 15.07 -12.64 -0.51
CA VAL A 76 13.60 -12.75 -0.55
C VAL A 76 13.05 -11.72 -1.53
N GLN A 77 12.22 -12.16 -2.47
CA GLN A 77 11.51 -11.26 -3.36
C GLN A 77 10.45 -10.47 -2.58
N VAL A 78 10.63 -9.15 -2.49
CA VAL A 78 9.69 -8.22 -1.84
C VAL A 78 8.71 -7.65 -2.87
N LEU A 79 9.22 -7.21 -4.02
CA LEU A 79 8.45 -6.73 -5.17
C LEU A 79 8.86 -7.46 -6.46
N PRO A 80 7.92 -7.77 -7.39
CA PRO A 80 6.48 -7.66 -7.21
C PRO A 80 6.01 -8.61 -6.11
N ARG A 81 4.93 -8.25 -5.41
CA ARG A 81 4.38 -9.05 -4.32
C ARG A 81 3.86 -10.38 -4.86
N THR A 82 4.46 -11.48 -4.43
CA THR A 82 4.10 -12.84 -4.87
C THR A 82 3.17 -13.57 -3.91
N ALA A 83 2.94 -13.02 -2.71
CA ALA A 83 2.03 -13.58 -1.73
C ALA A 83 0.60 -13.64 -2.30
N ARG A 84 0.13 -14.85 -2.59
CA ARG A 84 -1.22 -15.13 -3.09
C ARG A 84 -2.11 -15.62 -1.96
N ALA A 85 -3.41 -15.43 -2.13
CA ALA A 85 -4.40 -16.07 -1.28
C ALA A 85 -4.30 -17.59 -1.44
N GLN A 86 -4.71 -18.32 -0.41
CA GLN A 86 -4.78 -19.77 -0.47
C GLN A 86 -5.89 -20.16 -1.45
N PRO A 87 -5.66 -21.13 -2.35
CA PRO A 87 -6.69 -21.59 -3.27
C PRO A 87 -7.86 -22.17 -2.48
N GLY A 88 -9.09 -21.86 -2.89
CA GLY A 88 -10.30 -22.39 -2.25
C GLY A 88 -11.40 -21.35 -2.06
N HIS A 89 -12.61 -21.85 -1.88
CA HIS A 89 -13.83 -21.03 -1.76
C HIS A 89 -14.39 -21.03 -0.33
N ASP A 90 -13.74 -21.72 0.60
CA ASP A 90 -14.10 -21.66 2.02
C ASP A 90 -13.96 -20.22 2.51
N THR A 91 -14.88 -19.78 3.36
CA THR A 91 -14.94 -18.39 3.83
C THR A 91 -14.96 -18.29 5.36
N PRO A 92 -13.99 -18.88 6.08
CA PRO A 92 -13.99 -18.87 7.55
C PRO A 92 -13.97 -17.46 8.14
N ALA A 93 -13.41 -16.48 7.42
CA ALA A 93 -13.41 -15.09 7.88
C ALA A 93 -14.78 -14.43 7.67
N ALA A 94 -15.51 -14.79 6.62
CA ALA A 94 -16.89 -14.37 6.41
C ALA A 94 -17.83 -14.99 7.45
N ASP A 95 -17.60 -16.26 7.82
CA ASP A 95 -18.34 -16.94 8.88
C ASP A 95 -18.17 -16.21 10.21
N LEU A 96 -16.93 -15.93 10.62
CA LEU A 96 -16.64 -15.16 11.83
C LEU A 96 -17.26 -13.76 11.80
N TYR A 97 -17.19 -13.06 10.65
CA TYR A 97 -17.86 -11.76 10.50
C TYR A 97 -19.37 -11.85 10.75
N ARG A 98 -20.04 -12.86 10.18
CA ARG A 98 -21.49 -13.06 10.36
C ARG A 98 -21.84 -13.39 11.81
N GLU A 99 -21.00 -14.19 12.48
CA GLU A 99 -21.15 -14.50 13.90
C GLU A 99 -21.04 -13.23 14.76
N LEU A 100 -20.04 -12.38 14.52
CA LEU A 100 -19.84 -11.11 15.25
C LEU A 100 -21.01 -10.13 15.07
N ARG A 101 -21.61 -10.11 13.88
CA ARG A 101 -22.78 -9.28 13.52
C ARG A 101 -24.10 -9.81 14.12
N GLY A 102 -24.14 -11.06 14.57
CA GLY A 102 -25.34 -11.68 15.12
C GLY A 102 -25.80 -11.09 16.48
N PRO A 103 -27.07 -11.31 16.86
CA PRO A 103 -27.60 -10.91 18.17
C PRO A 103 -26.89 -11.67 19.30
N GLN A 104 -26.40 -10.90 20.29
CA GLN A 104 -25.75 -11.33 21.52
C GLN A 104 -25.05 -12.69 21.43
N SER A 105 -24.10 -12.78 20.49
CA SER A 105 -23.02 -13.77 20.42
C SER A 105 -23.22 -15.06 21.22
N ALA A 106 -24.21 -15.88 20.83
CA ALA A 106 -24.35 -17.24 21.34
C ALA A 106 -23.06 -18.06 21.12
N TRP A 107 -22.29 -17.66 20.11
CA TRP A 107 -20.93 -18.11 19.83
C TRP A 107 -19.89 -17.70 20.90
N LEU A 108 -19.97 -16.50 21.49
CA LEU A 108 -19.08 -16.10 22.59
C LEU A 108 -19.34 -16.96 23.82
N ALA A 109 -20.59 -17.34 24.09
CA ALA A 109 -20.93 -18.27 25.17
C ALA A 109 -20.36 -19.69 24.90
N GLN A 110 -20.39 -20.16 23.64
CA GLN A 110 -19.76 -21.44 23.26
C GLN A 110 -18.23 -21.37 23.23
N GLN A 111 -17.63 -20.24 22.87
CA GLN A 111 -16.17 -20.05 22.85
C GLN A 111 -15.58 -19.60 24.17
N ALA A 112 -16.34 -19.04 25.11
CA ALA A 112 -15.86 -18.60 26.42
C ALA A 112 -15.25 -19.75 27.25
N GLU A 113 -15.65 -21.00 27.00
CA GLU A 113 -15.01 -22.18 27.58
C GLU A 113 -13.62 -22.47 26.99
N SER A 114 -13.32 -21.93 25.80
CA SER A 114 -12.08 -22.19 25.04
C SER A 114 -11.15 -20.96 24.90
N VAL A 115 -11.68 -19.76 25.15
CA VAL A 115 -10.95 -18.50 25.04
C VAL A 115 -10.52 -18.10 26.44
N ASP A 116 -9.21 -17.96 26.65
CA ASP A 116 -8.66 -17.40 27.86
C ASP A 116 -9.26 -15.99 28.12
N PRO A 117 -9.98 -15.78 29.24
CA PRO A 117 -10.61 -14.49 29.56
C PRO A 117 -9.60 -13.33 29.64
N GLY A 118 -8.33 -13.62 29.94
CA GLY A 118 -7.25 -12.62 29.96
C GLY A 118 -6.58 -12.37 28.61
N SER A 119 -7.07 -12.99 27.53
CA SER A 119 -6.45 -12.85 26.21
C SER A 119 -6.81 -11.51 25.54
N PRO A 120 -5.91 -10.91 24.73
CA PRO A 120 -6.21 -9.71 23.95
C PRO A 120 -7.40 -9.85 22.99
N TRP A 121 -7.75 -11.09 22.64
CA TRP A 121 -8.93 -11.38 21.83
C TRP A 121 -10.22 -11.23 22.63
N ALA A 122 -10.27 -11.75 23.85
CA ALA A 122 -11.42 -11.63 24.74
C ALA A 122 -11.72 -10.15 25.06
N GLU A 123 -10.69 -9.36 25.35
CA GLU A 123 -10.83 -7.91 25.60
C GLU A 123 -11.43 -7.18 24.39
N ARG A 124 -10.96 -7.47 23.18
CA ARG A 124 -11.49 -6.86 21.95
C ARG A 124 -12.95 -7.23 21.69
N LEU A 125 -13.32 -8.48 21.94
CA LEU A 125 -14.71 -8.93 21.84
C LEU A 125 -15.61 -8.19 22.83
N ALA A 126 -15.15 -8.01 24.08
CA ALA A 126 -15.89 -7.25 25.09
C ALA A 126 -16.13 -5.80 24.64
N HIS A 127 -15.11 -5.12 24.09
CA HIS A 127 -15.27 -3.76 23.56
C HIS A 127 -16.12 -3.68 22.29
N HIS A 128 -16.10 -4.71 21.43
CA HIS A 128 -17.01 -4.80 20.29
C HIS A 128 -18.47 -4.95 20.72
N GLU A 129 -18.75 -5.78 21.73
CA GLU A 129 -20.11 -5.91 22.28
C GLU A 129 -20.53 -4.62 23.02
N ALA A 130 -19.62 -3.94 23.72
CA ALA A 130 -19.89 -2.62 24.29
C ALA A 130 -20.24 -1.59 23.21
N LEU A 131 -19.55 -1.60 22.07
CA LEU A 131 -19.87 -0.75 20.92
C LEU A 131 -21.28 -1.06 20.40
N LYS A 132 -21.63 -2.34 20.21
CA LYS A 132 -22.98 -2.75 19.77
C LYS A 132 -24.05 -2.28 20.74
N ALA A 133 -23.84 -2.47 22.04
CA ALA A 133 -24.77 -2.03 23.07
C ALA A 133 -24.96 -0.50 23.07
N ALA A 134 -23.86 0.26 22.96
CA ALA A 134 -23.90 1.73 22.89
C ALA A 134 -24.62 2.23 21.62
N LEU A 135 -24.39 1.58 20.47
CA LEU A 135 -25.10 1.89 19.22
C LEU A 135 -26.61 1.60 19.31
N VAL A 136 -27.00 0.52 19.99
CA VAL A 136 -28.43 0.21 20.21
C VAL A 136 -29.07 1.23 21.17
N GLY A 137 -28.32 1.70 22.16
CA GLY A 137 -28.78 2.71 23.12
C GLY A 137 -28.69 4.17 22.64
N ASP A 138 -28.15 4.44 21.45
CA ASP A 138 -27.76 5.78 20.96
C ASP A 138 -26.88 6.56 21.96
N ASP A 139 -26.04 5.84 22.71
CA ASP A 139 -25.13 6.40 23.69
C ASP A 139 -23.84 6.88 23.01
N ARG A 140 -23.81 8.17 22.66
CA ARG A 140 -22.67 8.78 21.95
C ARG A 140 -21.35 8.66 22.70
N GLU A 141 -21.36 8.82 24.02
CA GLU A 141 -20.15 8.72 24.83
C GLU A 141 -19.69 7.26 24.89
N GLY A 142 -20.63 6.33 25.07
CA GLY A 142 -20.38 4.89 24.98
C GLY A 142 -19.79 4.47 23.63
N ILE A 143 -20.32 4.98 22.52
CA ILE A 143 -19.80 4.71 21.16
C ILE A 143 -18.36 5.22 21.04
N GLU A 144 -18.11 6.47 21.43
CA GLU A 144 -16.76 7.05 21.35
C GLU A 144 -15.76 6.27 22.20
N ASN A 145 -16.11 5.96 23.45
CA ASN A 145 -15.26 5.20 24.36
C ASN A 145 -14.97 3.80 23.81
N ALA A 146 -15.98 3.09 23.31
CA ALA A 146 -15.80 1.76 22.75
C ALA A 146 -14.90 1.78 21.50
N VAL A 147 -15.08 2.75 20.59
CA VAL A 147 -14.21 2.92 19.42
C VAL A 147 -12.78 3.24 19.85
N ARG A 148 -12.58 4.17 20.78
CA ARG A 148 -11.24 4.52 21.30
C ARG A 148 -10.55 3.32 21.93
N SER A 149 -11.26 2.53 22.74
CA SER A 149 -10.72 1.32 23.36
C SER A 149 -10.32 0.26 22.32
N LEU A 150 -11.15 0.02 21.31
CA LEU A 150 -10.81 -0.91 20.22
C LEU A 150 -9.52 -0.46 19.49
N LEU A 151 -9.40 0.84 19.20
CA LEU A 151 -8.22 1.39 18.54
C LEU A 151 -6.98 1.31 19.44
N ALA A 152 -7.11 1.61 20.73
CA ALA A 152 -6.03 1.47 21.69
C ALA A 152 -5.54 0.02 21.79
N LEU A 153 -6.45 -0.95 21.88
CA LEU A 153 -6.10 -2.37 21.90
C LEU A 153 -5.41 -2.82 20.61
N ARG A 154 -5.87 -2.31 19.46
CA ARG A 154 -5.25 -2.58 18.15
C ARG A 154 -3.84 -2.04 18.04
N ALA A 155 -3.58 -0.89 18.65
CA ALA A 155 -2.25 -0.29 18.73
C ALA A 155 -1.31 -1.04 19.70
N SER A 156 -1.85 -1.54 20.82
CA SER A 156 -1.05 -2.14 21.89
C SER A 156 -0.71 -3.62 21.68
N TYR A 157 -1.59 -4.38 21.03
CA TYR A 157 -1.45 -5.84 20.91
C TYR A 157 -1.57 -6.32 19.46
N VAL A 158 -0.74 -7.28 19.07
CA VAL A 158 -0.85 -7.96 17.78
C VAL A 158 -1.63 -9.26 17.97
N ILE A 159 -2.74 -9.41 17.26
CA ILE A 159 -3.49 -10.68 17.20
C ILE A 159 -3.46 -11.24 15.78
N SER A 160 -3.93 -12.48 15.61
CA SER A 160 -4.05 -13.10 14.30
C SER A 160 -4.95 -12.29 13.36
N ALA A 161 -4.46 -12.02 12.15
CA ALA A 161 -5.23 -11.33 11.09
C ALA A 161 -6.57 -12.01 10.82
N LYS A 162 -6.64 -13.35 10.96
CA LYS A 162 -7.87 -14.14 10.80
C LYS A 162 -8.98 -13.76 11.77
N ARG A 163 -8.65 -13.14 12.90
CA ARG A 163 -9.60 -12.63 13.91
C ARG A 163 -9.77 -11.11 13.77
N GLU A 164 -8.67 -10.41 13.59
CA GLU A 164 -8.67 -8.94 13.60
C GLU A 164 -9.42 -8.32 12.43
N ILE A 165 -9.23 -8.85 11.22
CA ILE A 165 -9.85 -8.28 10.02
C ILE A 165 -11.37 -8.44 10.07
N PRO A 166 -11.93 -9.65 10.35
CA PRO A 166 -13.38 -9.81 10.53
C PRO A 166 -13.95 -8.93 11.64
N LEU A 167 -13.26 -8.81 12.79
CA LEU A 167 -13.69 -7.95 13.90
C LEU A 167 -13.74 -6.48 13.50
N SER A 168 -12.65 -5.98 12.89
CA SER A 168 -12.58 -4.59 12.44
C SER A 168 -13.66 -4.28 11.41
N LEU A 169 -13.89 -5.21 10.49
CA LEU A 169 -14.93 -5.09 9.47
C LEU A 169 -16.34 -5.08 10.07
N ALA A 170 -16.61 -5.96 11.05
CA ALA A 170 -17.88 -6.01 11.77
C ALA A 170 -18.13 -4.70 12.55
N ALA A 171 -17.14 -4.23 13.30
CA ALA A 171 -17.23 -2.97 14.06
C ALA A 171 -17.53 -1.78 13.14
N LEU A 172 -16.86 -1.69 11.99
CA LEU A 172 -17.08 -0.63 11.00
C LEU A 172 -18.46 -0.71 10.35
N ALA A 173 -18.96 -1.92 10.08
CA ALA A 173 -20.30 -2.13 9.56
C ALA A 173 -21.37 -1.68 10.57
N GLU A 174 -21.25 -2.09 11.84
CA GLU A 174 -22.14 -1.64 12.91
C GLU A 174 -22.14 -0.12 13.05
N LEU A 175 -20.95 0.49 13.09
CA LEU A 175 -20.79 1.93 13.20
C LEU A 175 -21.41 2.66 12.01
N SER A 176 -21.18 2.19 10.79
CA SER A 176 -21.70 2.84 9.57
C SER A 176 -23.21 2.70 9.40
N GLU A 177 -23.80 1.60 9.88
CA GLU A 177 -25.24 1.35 9.73
C GLU A 177 -26.07 2.03 10.81
N ARG A 178 -25.56 2.09 12.04
CA ARG A 178 -26.31 2.53 13.22
C ARG A 178 -25.94 3.94 13.68
N SER A 179 -24.94 4.57 13.05
CA SER A 179 -24.52 5.93 13.36
C SER A 179 -24.09 6.69 12.10
N THR A 180 -23.67 7.94 12.27
CA THR A 180 -23.13 8.77 11.19
C THR A 180 -21.67 9.13 11.48
N PRO A 181 -20.72 8.20 11.31
CA PRO A 181 -19.32 8.46 11.59
C PRO A 181 -18.76 9.54 10.66
N ALA A 182 -17.82 10.35 11.18
CA ALA A 182 -17.16 11.37 10.37
C ALA A 182 -16.42 10.73 9.18
N ARG A 183 -16.50 11.35 7.99
CA ARG A 183 -15.84 10.83 6.78
C ARG A 183 -14.33 10.67 6.95
N SER A 184 -13.68 11.58 7.68
CA SER A 184 -12.25 11.50 7.99
C SER A 184 -11.92 10.28 8.86
N LEU A 185 -12.78 9.93 9.81
CA LEU A 185 -12.63 8.72 10.62
C LEU A 185 -12.75 7.48 9.74
N MET A 186 -13.77 7.41 8.88
CA MET A 186 -13.93 6.28 7.95
C MET A 186 -12.76 6.15 6.97
N ALA A 187 -12.24 7.26 6.44
CA ALA A 187 -11.05 7.27 5.60
C ALA A 187 -9.81 6.72 6.33
N GLY A 188 -9.59 7.18 7.57
CA GLY A 188 -8.50 6.67 8.41
C GLY A 188 -8.62 5.18 8.73
N LEU A 189 -9.81 4.71 9.08
CA LEU A 189 -10.02 3.31 9.45
C LEU A 189 -9.98 2.36 8.25
N LEU A 190 -10.55 2.76 7.11
CA LEU A 190 -10.62 1.91 5.92
C LEU A 190 -9.32 1.94 5.12
N ARG A 191 -8.69 3.11 4.97
CA ARG A 191 -7.63 3.31 3.97
C ARG A 191 -6.34 3.87 4.55
N ASP A 192 -6.38 5.08 5.10
CA ASP A 192 -5.17 5.87 5.34
C ASP A 192 -4.38 5.40 6.56
N GLY A 193 -5.06 4.72 7.48
CA GLY A 193 -4.57 4.44 8.82
C GLY A 193 -4.83 5.62 9.76
N LEU A 194 -4.66 5.36 11.05
CA LEU A 194 -4.73 6.37 12.11
C LEU A 194 -3.38 6.47 12.80
N GLN A 195 -2.97 7.69 13.13
CA GLN A 195 -1.75 7.96 13.88
C GLN A 195 -2.11 8.53 15.25
N GLY A 196 -1.72 7.81 16.31
CA GLY A 196 -1.83 8.27 17.69
C GLY A 196 -0.50 8.77 18.23
N SER A 197 -0.49 9.10 19.53
CA SER A 197 0.68 9.53 20.31
C SER A 197 1.68 8.39 20.55
N GLY A 198 2.28 7.87 19.47
CA GLY A 198 3.33 6.85 19.50
C GLY A 198 3.00 5.54 18.78
N SER A 199 1.76 5.35 18.32
CA SER A 199 1.32 4.13 17.62
C SER A 199 0.63 4.45 16.30
N ARG A 200 0.89 3.65 15.27
CA ARG A 200 0.19 3.71 13.99
C ARG A 200 -0.72 2.50 13.85
N ILE A 201 -1.97 2.78 13.50
CA ILE A 201 -2.97 1.77 13.16
C ILE A 201 -3.10 1.76 11.64
N GLU A 202 -2.91 0.60 11.01
CA GLU A 202 -3.05 0.49 9.56
C GLU A 202 -4.52 0.54 9.12
N GLY A 203 -4.76 1.12 7.94
CA GLY A 203 -6.08 1.06 7.30
C GLY A 203 -6.46 -0.39 6.97
N LEU A 204 -7.75 -0.70 7.00
CA LEU A 204 -8.25 -2.05 6.76
C LEU A 204 -7.86 -2.59 5.38
N GLN A 205 -7.94 -1.77 4.33
CA GLN A 205 -7.53 -2.12 2.96
C GLN A 205 -6.07 -2.62 2.92
N ARG A 206 -5.14 -1.87 3.55
CA ARG A 206 -3.72 -2.27 3.62
C ARG A 206 -3.53 -3.53 4.44
N THR A 207 -4.22 -3.61 5.58
CA THR A 207 -4.13 -4.75 6.51
C THR A 207 -4.55 -6.06 5.82
N VAL A 208 -5.60 -6.02 5.01
CA VAL A 208 -6.07 -7.16 4.19
C VAL A 208 -5.02 -7.56 3.17
N LEU A 209 -4.48 -6.62 2.38
CA LEU A 209 -3.48 -6.92 1.36
C LEU A 209 -2.18 -7.48 1.94
N LEU A 210 -1.69 -6.93 3.05
CA LEU A 210 -0.51 -7.44 3.76
C LEU A 210 -0.73 -8.85 4.34
N SER A 211 -1.98 -9.20 4.64
CA SER A 211 -2.34 -10.49 5.23
C SER A 211 -2.85 -11.50 4.20
N ARG A 212 -2.80 -11.19 2.89
CA ARG A 212 -3.42 -11.99 1.81
C ARG A 212 -3.10 -13.48 1.88
N ALA A 213 -1.85 -13.85 2.16
CA ALA A 213 -1.43 -15.26 2.24
C ALA A 213 -2.06 -16.07 3.39
N ARG A 214 -2.74 -15.41 4.34
CA ARG A 214 -3.41 -16.04 5.49
C ARG A 214 -4.87 -16.40 5.19
N PHE A 215 -5.42 -15.95 4.07
CA PHE A 215 -6.83 -16.08 3.72
C PHE A 215 -7.00 -16.88 2.44
N THR A 216 -8.20 -17.42 2.25
CA THR A 216 -8.60 -18.08 0.99
C THR A 216 -8.97 -17.03 -0.07
N GLU A 217 -9.08 -17.44 -1.33
CA GLU A 217 -9.64 -16.60 -2.39
C GLU A 217 -11.08 -16.16 -2.08
N GLY A 218 -11.89 -17.07 -1.52
CA GLY A 218 -13.25 -16.77 -1.06
C GLY A 218 -13.28 -15.65 0.01
N ASP A 219 -12.42 -15.74 1.04
CA ASP A 219 -12.31 -14.72 2.09
C ASP A 219 -11.87 -13.37 1.49
N MET A 220 -10.91 -13.38 0.57
CA MET A 220 -10.41 -12.16 -0.06
C MET A 220 -11.50 -11.46 -0.89
N GLN A 221 -12.29 -12.24 -1.63
CA GLN A 221 -13.44 -11.70 -2.38
C GLN A 221 -14.51 -11.13 -1.44
N PHE A 222 -14.82 -11.83 -0.35
CA PHE A 222 -15.72 -11.34 0.70
C PHE A 222 -15.25 -10.00 1.29
N PHE A 223 -13.96 -9.89 1.65
CA PHE A 223 -13.40 -8.63 2.16
C PHE A 223 -13.46 -7.51 1.14
N LYS A 224 -13.16 -7.80 -0.14
CA LYS A 224 -13.29 -6.84 -1.23
C LYS A 224 -14.70 -6.26 -1.28
N GLU A 225 -15.71 -7.12 -1.33
CA GLU A 225 -17.11 -6.69 -1.43
C GLU A 225 -17.54 -5.82 -0.25
N ARG A 226 -17.29 -6.28 0.99
CA ARG A 226 -17.70 -5.56 2.19
C ARG A 226 -16.97 -4.23 2.37
N ILE A 227 -15.66 -4.19 2.10
CA ILE A 227 -14.88 -2.95 2.22
C ILE A 227 -15.32 -1.93 1.15
N VAL A 228 -15.60 -2.36 -0.07
CA VAL A 228 -16.12 -1.49 -1.13
C VAL A 228 -17.50 -0.94 -0.76
N GLU A 229 -18.36 -1.77 -0.18
CA GLU A 229 -19.68 -1.37 0.31
C GLU A 229 -19.59 -0.28 1.39
N LEU A 230 -18.66 -0.40 2.34
CA LEU A 230 -18.44 0.61 3.38
C LEU A 230 -17.75 1.88 2.85
N ALA A 231 -16.80 1.72 1.92
CA ALA A 231 -16.00 2.83 1.40
C ALA A 231 -16.82 3.78 0.52
N ARG A 232 -17.77 3.25 -0.27
CA ARG A 232 -18.56 4.02 -1.24
C ARG A 232 -19.39 5.16 -0.59
N PRO A 233 -20.26 4.92 0.40
CA PRO A 233 -21.03 5.99 1.04
C PRO A 233 -20.15 6.95 1.84
N ALA A 234 -19.01 6.48 2.36
CA ALA A 234 -18.05 7.31 3.09
C ALA A 234 -17.17 8.19 2.18
N GLY A 235 -17.20 7.97 0.85
CA GLY A 235 -16.36 8.69 -0.12
C GLY A 235 -14.88 8.29 -0.07
N VAL A 236 -14.58 7.07 0.38
CA VAL A 236 -13.21 6.55 0.53
C VAL A 236 -12.76 5.87 -0.76
N LEU A 237 -11.54 6.18 -1.23
CA LEU A 237 -10.93 5.54 -2.39
C LEU A 237 -10.73 4.04 -2.13
N HIS A 238 -11.13 3.20 -3.10
CA HIS A 238 -11.12 1.74 -2.98
C HIS A 238 -10.82 1.01 -4.29
N ALA A 239 -10.71 1.72 -5.42
CA ALA A 239 -10.53 1.09 -6.74
C ALA A 239 -9.17 0.39 -6.87
N ASP A 240 -8.13 0.99 -6.32
CA ASP A 240 -6.80 0.42 -6.21
C ASP A 240 -6.81 -0.84 -5.34
N PHE A 241 -7.44 -0.81 -4.17
CA PHE A 241 -7.62 -2.00 -3.33
C PHE A 241 -8.34 -3.13 -4.07
N ALA A 242 -9.49 -2.84 -4.69
CA ALA A 242 -10.27 -3.83 -5.43
C ALA A 242 -9.43 -4.47 -6.56
N SER A 243 -8.67 -3.67 -7.30
CA SER A 243 -7.80 -4.13 -8.38
C SER A 243 -6.64 -5.02 -7.91
N ARG A 244 -6.31 -5.00 -6.61
CA ARG A 244 -5.21 -5.81 -6.03
C ARG A 244 -5.70 -7.12 -5.45
N VAL A 245 -6.99 -7.23 -5.18
CA VAL A 245 -7.61 -8.48 -4.75
C VAL A 245 -7.85 -9.39 -5.95
N ASP A 246 -8.28 -8.81 -7.07
CA ASP A 246 -8.37 -9.46 -8.39
C ASP A 246 -7.01 -10.03 -8.85
#